data_AF-A0A7X8PV31-F1
#
_entry.id   AF-A0A7X8PV31-F1
#
_cell.length_a   1.000
_cell.length_b   1.000
_cell.length_c   1.000
_cell.angle_alpha   90.00
_cell.angle_beta   90.00
_cell.angle_gamma   90.00
#
_symmetry.space_group_name_H-M   'P 1'
#
loop_
_entity.id
_entity.type
_entity.pdbx_description
1 polymer ?
#
loop_
_entity_poly.entity_id
_entity_poly.type
_entity_poly.pdbx_seq_one_letter_code
_entity_poly.pdbx_strand_id
1 'polypeptide(L)' 'MKKGGLGRMLDVGNISLNSKKLDRMKVSILEIEQQNLKTREKSNDAMVDAIRKIVIDEVNKSY' A
#
# COMPACT_ATOMS: atom_id res chain seq x y z
N MET A 1 22.70 -32.56 11.46
CA MET A 1 22.18 -31.40 12.22
C MET A 1 21.50 -30.46 11.23
N LYS A 2 20.19 -30.24 11.37
CA LYS A 2 19.37 -29.44 10.44
C LYS A 2 19.65 -27.95 10.66
N LYS A 3 20.16 -27.24 9.65
CA LYS A 3 20.11 -25.77 9.63
C LYS A 3 18.77 -25.36 9.03
N GLY A 4 17.82 -25.01 9.89
CA GLY A 4 16.55 -24.43 9.47
C GLY A 4 16.82 -23.15 8.71
N GLY A 5 16.36 -23.08 7.46
CA GLY A 5 16.28 -21.84 6.71
C GLY A 5 15.30 -20.92 7.40
N LEU A 6 15.81 -20.01 8.23
CA LEU A 6 15.10 -18.84 8.70
C LEU A 6 14.72 -18.05 7.45
N GLY A 7 13.47 -18.22 7.02
CA GLY A 7 12.83 -17.31 6.09
C GLY A 7 13.08 -15.89 6.57
N ARG A 8 13.48 -15.04 5.61
CA ARG A 8 13.81 -13.63 5.79
C ARG A 8 12.62 -12.93 6.47
N MET A 9 12.58 -12.92 7.80
CA MET A 9 11.76 -11.96 8.56
C MET A 9 12.29 -10.60 8.15
N LEU A 10 11.47 -9.86 7.39
CA LEU A 10 11.74 -8.45 7.14
C LEU A 10 11.87 -7.82 8.51
N ASP A 11 13.06 -7.31 8.80
CA ASP A 11 13.32 -6.50 9.98
C ASP A 11 12.31 -5.35 9.95
N VAL A 12 11.29 -5.45 10.82
CA VAL A 12 10.28 -4.39 11.02
C VAL A 12 10.87 -3.25 11.86
N GLY A 13 12.21 -3.19 11.97
CA GLY A 13 12.98 -2.08 12.48
C GLY A 13 12.75 -0.83 11.64
N ASN A 14 11.70 -0.09 12.01
CA ASN A 14 11.48 1.31 11.69
C ASN A 14 11.76 1.65 10.21
N ILE A 15 10.92 1.13 9.31
CA ILE A 15 10.83 1.68 7.95
C ILE A 15 10.56 3.18 8.14
N SER A 16 11.55 4.02 7.87
CA SER A 16 11.37 5.47 7.88
C SER A 16 10.45 5.82 6.72
N LEU A 17 9.14 5.77 6.98
CA LEU A 17 8.12 6.07 6.02
C LEU A 17 8.18 7.58 5.76
N ASN A 18 8.51 7.94 4.52
CA ASN A 18 8.52 9.33 4.10
C ASN A 18 7.10 9.92 4.28
N SER A 19 6.96 10.94 5.14
CA SER A 19 5.68 11.56 5.46
C SER A 19 4.95 12.10 4.23
N LYS A 20 5.69 12.65 3.24
CA LYS A 20 5.08 13.13 1.98
C LYS A 20 4.49 11.98 1.16
N LYS A 21 5.16 10.82 1.14
CA LYS A 21 4.62 9.62 0.49
C LYS A 21 3.37 9.12 1.21
N LEU A 22 3.39 9.13 2.55
CA LEU A 22 2.22 8.76 3.35
C LEU A 22 1.01 9.66 3.06
N ASP A 23 1.22 10.97 3.02
CA ASP A 23 0.12 11.92 2.79
C ASP A 23 -0.44 11.80 1.37
N ARG A 24 0.42 11.57 0.37
CA ARG A 24 -0.04 11.27 -0.99
C ARG A 24 -0.86 9.99 -1.07
N MET A 25 -0.40 8.90 -0.44
CA MET A 25 -1.17 7.66 -0.38
C MET A 25 -2.53 7.86 0.28
N LYS A 26 -2.60 8.57 1.42
CA LYS A 26 -3.86 8.86 2.11
C LYS A 26 -4.84 9.61 1.19
N VAL A 27 -4.37 10.66 0.52
CA VAL A 27 -5.21 11.44 -0.41
C VAL A 27 -5.74 10.55 -1.53
N SER A 28 -4.87 9.80 -2.21
CA SER A 28 -5.29 8.94 -3.32
C SER A 28 -6.28 7.83 -2.89
N ILE A 29 -6.10 7.25 -1.70
CA ILE A 29 -7.03 6.25 -1.15
C ILE A 29 -8.41 6.88 -0.87
N LEU A 30 -8.43 8.08 -0.27
CA LEU A 30 -9.69 8.76 0.03
C LEU A 30 -10.44 9.17 -1.25
N GLU A 31 -9.73 9.61 -2.29
CA GLU A 31 -10.33 9.98 -3.57
C GLU A 31 -11.00 8.77 -4.24
N ILE A 32 -10.31 7.64 -4.33
CA ILE A 32 -10.88 6.44 -4.96
C ILE A 32 -12.03 5.85 -4.14
N GLU A 33 -11.94 5.86 -2.81
CA GLU A 33 -13.03 5.42 -1.94
C GLU A 33 -14.25 6.33 -2.11
N GLN A 34 -14.05 7.66 -2.13
CA GLN A 34 -15.15 8.60 -2.34
C GLN A 34 -15.81 8.42 -3.72
N GLN A 35 -15.02 8.16 -4.76
CA GLN A 35 -15.56 7.85 -6.08
C GLN A 35 -16.37 6.56 -6.05
N ASN A 36 -15.85 5.50 -5.44
CA ASN A 36 -16.54 4.22 -5.40
C ASN A 36 -17.80 4.24 -4.52
N LEU A 37 -17.83 5.03 -3.46
CA LEU A 37 -19.04 5.25 -2.66
C LEU A 37 -20.17 5.88 -3.50
N LYS A 38 -19.83 6.74 -4.47
CA LYS A 38 -20.79 7.40 -5.36
C LYS A 38 -21.23 6.49 -6.50
N THR A 39 -20.29 5.79 -7.14
CA THR A 39 -20.56 5.04 -8.38
C THR A 39 -20.85 3.56 -8.14
N ARG A 40 -20.35 2.98 -7.05
CA ARG A 40 -20.36 1.54 -6.72
C ARG A 40 -19.79 0.66 -7.85
N GLU A 41 -18.88 1.23 -8.64
CA GLU A 41 -18.33 0.60 -9.84
C GLU A 41 -17.36 -0.54 -9.50
N LYS A 42 -16.59 -0.40 -8.41
CA LYS A 42 -15.56 -1.35 -7.99
C LYS A 42 -16.10 -2.24 -6.88
N SER A 43 -15.92 -3.55 -7.05
CA SER A 43 -16.12 -4.53 -5.99
C SER A 43 -15.09 -4.33 -4.87
N ASN A 44 -15.32 -4.99 -3.72
CA ASN A 44 -14.37 -4.97 -2.61
C ASN A 44 -12.96 -5.43 -3.05
N ASP A 45 -12.87 -6.51 -3.82
CA ASP A 45 -11.59 -7.02 -4.31
C ASP A 45 -10.89 -6.02 -5.24
N ALA A 46 -11.64 -5.40 -6.15
CA ALA A 46 -11.12 -4.36 -7.04
C ALA A 46 -10.63 -3.12 -6.26
N MET A 47 -11.31 -2.75 -5.16
CA MET A 47 -10.87 -1.67 -4.28
C MET A 47 -9.57 -2.03 -3.54
N VAL A 48 -9.46 -3.25 -3.01
CA VAL A 48 -8.25 -3.73 -2.35
C VAL A 48 -7.06 -3.72 -3.32
N ASP A 49 -7.26 -4.20 -4.55
CA ASP A 49 -6.22 -4.20 -5.58
C ASP A 49 -5.79 -2.79 -5.98
N ALA A 50 -6.75 -1.86 -6.10
CA ALA A 50 -6.44 -0.46 -6.39
C ALA A 50 -5.64 0.21 -5.26
N ILE A 51 -6.00 -0.03 -4.00
CA ILE A 51 -5.25 0.49 -2.84
C ILE A 51 -3.84 -0.11 -2.81
N ARG A 52 -3.71 -1.43 -3.04
CA ARG A 52 -2.39 -2.08 -3.12
C ARG A 52 -1.52 -1.46 -4.21
N LYS A 53 -2.10 -1.15 -5.37
CA LYS A 53 -1.40 -0.46 -6.45
C LYS A 53 -0.94 0.95 -6.04
N ILE A 54 -1.80 1.75 -5.41
CA ILE A 54 -1.44 3.09 -4.89
C ILE A 54 -0.22 2.99 -3.96
N VAL A 55 -0.21 2.01 -3.05
CA VAL A 55 0.90 1.80 -2.11
C VAL A 55 2.19 1.43 -2.84
N ILE A 56 2.15 0.45 -3.75
CA ILE A 56 3.32 0.00 -4.52
C ILE A 56 3.89 1.15 -5.35
N ASP A 57 3.01 1.88 -6.05
CA ASP A 57 3.42 2.99 -6.90
C ASP A 57 4.11 4.08 -6.07
N GLU A 58 3.56 4.46 -4.91
CA GLU A 58 4.19 5.49 -4.08
C GLU A 58 5.50 5.03 -3.43
N VAL A 59 5.60 3.75 -3.02
CA VAL A 59 6.84 3.17 -2.52
C VAL A 59 7.95 3.22 -3.59
N ASN A 60 7.62 2.88 -4.83
CA ASN A 60 8.60 2.80 -5.93
C ASN A 60 9.03 4.15 -6.51
N LYS A 61 8.29 5.24 -6.25
CA LYS A 61 8.69 6.57 -6.73
C LYS A 61 9.93 7.09 -6.00
N SER A 62 10.97 7.44 -6.75
CA SER A 62 12.14 8.19 -6.28
C SER A 62 11.92 9.67 -6.61
N TYR A 63 11.60 10.47 -5.58
CA TYR A 63 11.42 11.93 -5.66
C TYR A 63 12.66 12.66 -5.14
#